data_AF-A0A7S1JYP2-F1
#
_entry.id   AF-A0A7S1JYP2-F1
#
_cell.length_a   1.000
_cell.length_b   1.000
_cell.length_c   1.000
_cell.angle_alpha   90.00
_cell.angle_beta   90.00
_cell.angle_gamma   90.00
#
_symmetry.space_group_name_H-M   'P 1'
#
loop_
_entity.id
_entity.type
_entity.pdbx_description
1 polymer ?
#
loop_
_entity_poly.entity_id
_entity_poly.type
_entity_poly.pdbx_seq_one_letter_code
_entity_poly.pdbx_strand_id
1 'polypeptide(L)'
;VNNVCKAFQCYIHPSGRRTLLAYPSVLCDSDQWRHVFLPLGLLGLCVYVIGVYVFFSYTSIMAPFRFHSASFRTRFRFLVFRFRPDVYWWGALLMLRNLLIATVTAMTPNDGHVQVLVTLTILIISMALQAYFWPWFSTENNILDIMLLLGLAIMCVAGSYFIGRSDENEAFFAAVLVLTIFLSVFSVVLSVVLPLLVASHPTLKDRHHRRNKKLALDMKILGYCLSNTSRKALEADIAAIPASDKSKLHSTIEMLKLEVVERSAYIKALEHVFGKGSDTIPEEEMLKEFGIGMRFSKRLSVKETALSEELVASTIQNFIQERRSSLAVCPDPQRPGTRRSS
;
A
#
# COMPACT_ATOMS: atom_id res chain seq x y z
N VAL A 1 -0.25 17.15 23.73
CA VAL A 1 1.23 17.21 23.72
C VAL A 1 1.70 18.66 23.82
N ASN A 2 1.44 19.53 22.83
CA ASN A 2 1.94 20.92 22.83
C ASN A 2 1.67 21.72 24.12
N ASN A 3 0.49 21.61 24.73
CA ASN A 3 0.20 22.33 25.98
C ASN A 3 1.04 21.86 27.17
N VAL A 4 1.34 20.57 27.25
CA VAL A 4 2.23 20.01 28.29
C VAL A 4 3.67 20.44 28.02
N CYS A 5 4.07 20.45 26.75
CA CYS A 5 5.41 20.86 26.31
C CYS A 5 5.74 22.32 26.62
N LYS A 6 4.74 23.21 26.77
CA LYS A 6 4.95 24.62 27.13
C LYS A 6 5.71 24.81 28.44
N ALA A 7 5.60 23.87 29.37
CA ALA A 7 6.35 23.91 30.65
C ALA A 7 7.86 23.74 30.47
N PHE A 8 8.31 23.22 29.32
CA PHE A 8 9.71 22.91 29.00
C PHE A 8 10.32 23.85 27.95
N GLN A 9 9.52 24.72 27.33
CA GLN A 9 9.96 25.63 26.27
C GLN A 9 10.57 26.91 26.85
N CYS A 10 11.89 26.91 27.03
CA CYS A 10 12.64 28.07 27.50
C CYS A 10 13.22 28.87 26.34
N TYR A 11 12.88 30.15 26.28
CA TYR A 11 13.39 31.10 25.30
C TYR A 11 14.45 32.02 25.90
N ILE A 12 15.52 32.31 25.16
CA ILE A 12 16.60 33.20 25.58
C ILE A 12 16.30 34.61 25.05
N HIS A 13 16.21 35.59 25.97
CA HIS A 13 16.06 36.99 25.60
C HIS A 13 17.41 37.66 25.31
N PRO A 14 17.44 38.78 24.56
CA PRO A 14 18.64 39.60 24.38
C PRO A 14 19.28 40.10 25.68
N SER A 15 18.51 40.12 26.78
CA SER A 15 18.99 40.44 28.13
C SER A 15 19.79 39.32 28.81
N GLY A 16 19.97 38.17 28.15
CA GLY A 16 20.63 36.98 28.69
C GLY A 16 19.77 36.14 29.64
N ARG A 17 18.55 36.60 29.97
CA ARG A 17 17.60 35.86 30.83
C ARG A 17 16.81 34.84 30.01
N ARG A 18 16.53 33.69 30.61
CA ARG A 18 15.69 32.64 30.02
C ARG A 18 14.31 32.66 30.65
N THR A 19 13.25 32.73 29.85
CA THR A 19 11.87 32.66 30.34
C THR A 19 11.09 31.57 29.63
N LEU A 20 9.97 31.15 30.22
CA LEU A 20 9.03 30.28 29.52
C LEU A 20 8.43 31.01 28.32
N LEU A 21 8.37 30.34 27.16
CA LEU A 21 7.83 30.90 25.93
C LEU A 21 6.35 31.29 26.08
N ALA A 22 5.56 30.46 26.76
CA ALA A 22 4.13 30.70 26.98
C ALA A 22 3.84 31.66 28.14
N TYR A 23 4.79 31.82 29.08
CA TYR A 23 4.63 32.64 30.29
C TYR A 23 5.90 33.47 30.53
N PRO A 24 6.07 34.62 29.83
CA PRO A 24 7.29 35.43 29.92
C PRO A 24 7.60 35.98 31.31
N SER A 25 6.62 36.01 32.22
CA SER A 25 6.80 36.41 33.62
C SER A 25 7.57 35.38 34.46
N VAL A 26 7.68 34.13 33.98
CA VAL A 26 8.33 33.03 34.70
C VAL A 26 9.72 32.80 34.10
N LEU A 27 10.76 33.00 34.92
CA LEU A 27 12.13 32.68 34.52
C LEU A 27 12.35 31.15 34.54
N CYS A 28 12.96 30.64 33.48
CA CYS A 28 13.55 29.30 33.50
C CYS A 28 14.72 29.32 34.50
N ASP A 29 14.76 28.35 35.41
CA ASP A 29 15.60 28.30 36.62
C ASP A 29 15.10 29.06 37.87
N SER A 30 13.94 29.72 37.82
CA SER A 30 13.32 30.22 39.06
C SER A 30 12.79 29.08 39.95
N ASP A 31 12.70 29.32 41.26
CA ASP A 31 12.06 28.40 42.21
C ASP A 31 10.62 28.08 41.79
N GLN A 32 9.91 29.07 41.25
CA GLN A 32 8.56 28.89 40.73
C GLN A 32 8.53 27.88 39.57
N TRP A 33 9.48 27.95 38.63
CA TRP A 33 9.58 26.97 37.55
C TRP A 33 9.92 25.57 38.08
N ARG A 34 10.91 25.46 38.99
CA ARG A 34 11.39 24.18 39.52
C ARG A 34 10.37 23.45 40.39
N HIS A 35 9.64 24.17 41.24
CA HIS A 35 8.72 23.57 42.20
C HIS A 35 7.28 23.46 41.71
N VAL A 36 6.87 24.25 40.70
CA VAL A 36 5.48 24.24 40.22
C VAL A 36 5.38 23.74 38.78
N PHE A 37 6.08 24.38 37.84
CA PHE A 37 5.91 24.09 36.41
C PHE A 37 6.55 22.77 35.99
N LEU A 38 7.75 22.47 36.48
CA LEU A 38 8.48 21.23 36.15
C LEU A 38 7.74 19.97 36.61
N PRO A 39 7.30 19.81 37.88
CA PRO A 39 6.59 18.60 38.30
C PRO A 39 5.23 18.46 37.62
N LEU A 40 4.49 19.56 37.40
CA LEU A 40 3.23 19.53 36.67
C LEU A 40 3.41 19.15 35.19
N GLY A 41 4.46 19.69 34.55
CA GLY A 41 4.84 19.33 33.19
C GLY A 41 5.23 17.85 33.07
N LEU A 42 6.01 17.34 34.03
CA LEU A 42 6.42 15.94 34.08
C LEU A 42 5.21 15.01 34.30
N LEU A 43 4.31 15.36 35.21
CA LEU A 43 3.06 14.61 35.42
C LEU A 43 2.22 14.58 34.14
N GLY A 44 2.05 15.72 33.47
CA GLY A 44 1.36 15.81 32.19
C GLY A 44 2.02 14.96 31.10
N LEU A 45 3.36 14.94 31.05
CA LEU A 45 4.10 14.13 30.08
C LEU A 45 3.90 12.64 30.36
N CYS A 46 4.07 12.20 31.61
CA CYS A 46 3.94 10.80 32.00
C CYS A 46 2.50 10.29 31.82
N VAL A 47 1.50 11.01 32.32
CA VAL A 47 0.11 10.54 32.33
C VAL A 47 -0.55 10.73 30.96
N TYR A 48 -0.50 11.94 30.41
CA TYR A 48 -1.26 12.27 29.20
C TYR A 48 -0.52 11.92 27.92
N VAL A 49 0.80 12.09 27.86
CA VAL A 49 1.54 11.86 26.62
C VAL A 49 1.97 10.40 26.53
N ILE A 50 2.74 9.92 27.51
CA ILE A 50 3.28 8.56 27.53
C ILE A 50 2.18 7.55 27.89
N GLY A 51 1.40 7.80 28.94
CA GLY A 51 0.36 6.88 29.39
C GLY A 51 -0.70 6.59 28.33
N VAL A 52 -1.21 7.63 27.67
CA VAL A 52 -2.18 7.49 26.56
C VAL A 52 -1.56 6.76 25.37
N TYR A 53 -0.30 7.09 25.00
CA TYR A 53 0.40 6.39 23.92
C TYR A 53 0.57 4.89 24.22
N VAL A 54 1.03 4.55 25.43
CA VAL A 54 1.23 3.16 25.86
C VAL A 54 -0.10 2.41 25.88
N PHE A 55 -1.17 3.03 26.41
CA PHE A 55 -2.50 2.44 26.42
C PHE A 55 -2.98 2.10 25.01
N PHE A 56 -2.94 3.05 24.08
CA PHE A 56 -3.40 2.81 22.71
C PHE A 56 -2.49 1.81 21.96
N SER A 57 -1.17 1.90 22.15
CA SER A 57 -0.23 0.96 21.55
C SER A 57 -0.47 -0.47 22.05
N TYR A 58 -0.68 -0.64 23.35
CA TYR A 58 -1.03 -1.93 23.95
C TYR A 58 -2.35 -2.47 23.38
N THR A 59 -3.40 -1.63 23.26
CA THR A 59 -4.67 -2.06 22.66
C THR A 59 -4.53 -2.44 21.18
N SER A 60 -3.65 -1.75 20.43
CA SER A 60 -3.36 -2.07 19.03
C SER A 60 -2.70 -3.44 18.92
N ILE A 61 -1.71 -3.72 19.79
CA ILE A 61 -0.95 -4.98 19.76
C ILE A 61 -1.82 -6.16 20.21
N MET A 62 -2.72 -5.94 21.17
CA MET A 62 -3.64 -6.96 21.68
C MET A 62 -4.88 -7.17 20.81
N ALA A 63 -5.08 -6.35 19.78
CA ALA A 63 -6.22 -6.42 18.90
C ALA A 63 -6.50 -7.81 18.30
N PRO A 64 -5.53 -8.53 17.69
CA PRO A 64 -5.81 -9.85 17.10
C PRO A 64 -6.32 -10.87 18.11
N PHE A 65 -5.89 -10.80 19.37
CA PHE A 65 -6.27 -11.74 20.41
C PHE A 65 -7.65 -11.46 21.01
N ARG A 66 -8.13 -10.20 20.95
CA ARG A 66 -9.42 -9.78 21.54
C ARG A 66 -10.50 -9.43 20.52
N PHE A 67 -10.22 -9.58 19.22
CA PHE A 67 -11.16 -9.22 18.15
C PHE A 67 -12.43 -10.07 18.12
N HIS A 68 -12.44 -11.24 18.77
CA HIS A 68 -13.65 -12.08 18.88
C HIS A 68 -14.76 -11.41 19.72
N SER A 69 -14.42 -10.53 20.66
CA SER A 69 -15.41 -9.84 21.49
C SER A 69 -16.11 -8.73 20.72
N ALA A 70 -17.45 -8.77 20.66
CA ALA A 70 -18.25 -7.71 20.03
C ALA A 70 -18.02 -6.33 20.68
N SER A 71 -17.86 -6.27 22.02
CA SER A 71 -17.61 -5.02 22.74
C SER A 71 -16.26 -4.39 22.36
N PHE A 72 -15.21 -5.22 22.22
CA PHE A 72 -13.89 -4.76 21.80
C PHE A 72 -13.93 -4.23 20.35
N ARG A 73 -14.59 -4.95 19.45
CA ARG A 73 -14.73 -4.54 18.04
C ARG A 73 -15.41 -3.20 17.89
N THR A 74 -16.50 -2.95 18.61
CA THR A 74 -17.22 -1.67 18.52
C THR A 74 -16.41 -0.52 19.10
N ARG A 75 -15.79 -0.72 20.28
CA ARG A 75 -15.05 0.35 20.98
C ARG A 75 -13.74 0.75 20.30
N PHE A 76 -12.99 -0.21 19.77
CA PHE A 76 -11.68 0.02 19.16
C PHE A 76 -11.69 -0.05 17.64
N ARG A 77 -12.88 -0.09 17.01
CA ARG A 77 -13.01 -0.13 15.53
C ARG A 77 -12.17 0.93 14.85
N PHE A 78 -12.20 2.15 15.37
CA PHE A 78 -11.49 3.29 14.79
C PHE A 78 -9.97 3.08 14.72
N LEU A 79 -9.40 2.27 15.62
CA LEU A 79 -7.96 2.08 15.76
C LEU A 79 -7.41 1.04 14.79
N VAL A 80 -8.17 -0.04 14.54
CA VAL A 80 -7.72 -1.20 13.74
C VAL A 80 -8.33 -1.29 12.35
N PHE A 81 -9.56 -0.81 12.14
CA PHE A 81 -10.30 -1.03 10.89
C PHE A 81 -9.66 -0.36 9.67
N ARG A 82 -8.84 0.68 9.87
CA ARG A 82 -8.25 1.46 8.78
C ARG A 82 -7.01 0.81 8.13
N PHE A 83 -6.40 -0.18 8.80
CA PHE A 83 -5.15 -0.81 8.37
C PHE A 83 -5.40 -2.24 7.88
N ARG A 84 -4.45 -2.75 7.08
CA ARG A 84 -4.45 -4.17 6.70
C ARG A 84 -4.30 -5.06 7.95
N PRO A 85 -4.98 -6.22 8.00
CA PRO A 85 -4.92 -7.12 9.15
C PRO A 85 -3.51 -7.61 9.45
N ASP A 86 -2.64 -7.69 8.44
CA ASP A 86 -1.23 -8.08 8.60
C ASP A 86 -0.38 -7.01 9.31
N VAL A 87 -0.86 -5.76 9.39
CA VAL A 87 -0.13 -4.61 9.95
C VAL A 87 -0.98 -3.87 10.99
N TYR A 88 -1.66 -4.61 11.88
CA TYR A 88 -2.54 -4.06 12.92
C TYR A 88 -1.83 -3.12 13.91
N TRP A 89 -0.51 -3.23 14.07
CA TRP A 89 0.32 -2.42 14.95
C TRP A 89 0.69 -1.05 14.34
N TRP A 90 0.40 -0.82 13.05
CA TRP A 90 0.76 0.42 12.36
C TRP A 90 0.13 1.67 13.00
N GLY A 91 -1.06 1.54 13.58
CA GLY A 91 -1.72 2.64 14.30
C GLY A 91 -0.85 3.22 15.42
N ALA A 92 -0.10 2.37 16.13
CA ALA A 92 0.82 2.80 17.18
C ALA A 92 2.01 3.58 16.59
N LEU A 93 2.54 3.19 15.43
CA LEU A 93 3.60 3.94 14.75
C LEU A 93 3.14 5.31 14.28
N LEU A 94 1.94 5.45 13.73
CA LEU A 94 1.40 6.76 13.34
C LEU A 94 1.24 7.69 14.55
N MET A 95 0.79 7.15 15.69
CA MET A 95 0.71 7.91 16.93
C MET A 95 2.09 8.32 17.44
N LEU A 96 3.08 7.42 17.35
CA LEU A 96 4.47 7.72 17.71
C LEU A 96 5.04 8.83 16.82
N ARG A 97 4.85 8.76 15.50
CA ARG A 97 5.25 9.82 14.55
C ARG A 97 4.68 11.17 14.97
N ASN A 98 3.37 11.23 15.17
CA ASN A 98 2.68 12.47 15.54
C ASN A 98 3.17 13.00 16.90
N LEU A 99 3.45 12.09 17.84
CA LEU A 99 4.05 12.43 19.13
C LEU A 99 5.44 13.05 18.97
N LEU A 100 6.33 12.39 18.21
CA LEU A 100 7.69 12.87 17.98
C LEU A 100 7.70 14.25 17.35
N ILE A 101 6.91 14.47 16.28
CA ILE A 101 6.78 15.77 15.61
C ILE A 101 6.30 16.85 16.61
N ALA A 102 5.29 16.55 17.42
CA ALA A 102 4.78 17.49 18.43
C ALA A 102 5.85 17.86 19.48
N THR A 103 6.73 16.94 19.85
CA THR A 103 7.80 17.18 20.84
C THR A 103 9.01 17.94 20.29
N VAL A 104 9.23 17.98 18.96
CA VAL A 104 10.40 18.68 18.38
C VAL A 104 10.43 20.15 18.79
N THR A 105 9.30 20.84 18.69
CA THR A 105 9.17 22.25 19.09
C THR A 105 9.44 22.50 20.58
N ALA A 106 9.34 21.46 21.41
CA ALA A 106 9.58 21.54 22.84
C ALA A 106 11.06 21.40 23.19
N MET A 107 11.79 20.56 22.46
CA MET A 107 13.17 20.19 22.76
C MET A 107 14.18 21.26 22.33
N THR A 108 13.94 21.93 21.19
CA THR A 108 14.90 22.88 20.61
C THR A 108 14.26 24.25 20.32
N PRO A 109 13.61 24.92 21.30
CA PRO A 109 12.83 26.14 21.06
C PRO A 109 13.65 27.33 20.51
N ASN A 110 14.97 27.32 20.70
CA ASN A 110 15.85 28.43 20.32
C ASN A 110 16.57 28.22 18.97
N ASP A 111 16.49 27.03 18.36
CA ASP A 111 17.18 26.72 17.11
C ASP A 111 16.19 26.16 16.08
N GLY A 112 15.72 27.04 15.20
CA GLY A 112 14.78 26.69 14.15
C GLY A 112 15.37 25.72 13.11
N HIS A 113 16.68 25.81 12.85
CA HIS A 113 17.35 24.93 11.88
C HIS A 113 17.37 23.48 12.37
N VAL A 114 17.69 23.28 13.66
CA VAL A 114 17.63 21.95 14.28
C VAL A 114 16.19 21.42 14.34
N GLN A 115 15.20 22.28 14.63
CA GLN A 115 13.78 21.86 14.58
C GLN A 115 13.37 21.33 13.19
N VAL A 116 13.77 22.03 12.13
CA VAL A 116 13.49 21.60 10.76
C VAL A 116 14.19 20.29 10.44
N LEU A 117 15.48 20.15 10.73
CA LEU A 117 16.25 18.94 10.44
C LEU A 117 15.70 17.70 11.17
N VAL A 118 15.37 17.83 12.46
CA VAL A 118 14.79 16.72 13.24
C VAL A 118 13.40 16.35 12.70
N THR A 119 12.57 17.34 12.36
CA THR A 119 11.25 17.09 11.78
C THR A 119 11.36 16.38 10.43
N LEU A 120 12.28 16.82 9.55
CA LEU A 120 12.55 16.18 8.27
C LEU A 120 13.00 14.73 8.43
N THR A 121 13.90 14.45 9.38
CA THR A 121 14.32 13.08 9.69
C THR A 121 13.13 12.19 10.05
N ILE A 122 12.24 12.66 10.93
CA ILE A 122 11.04 11.89 11.33
C ILE A 122 10.12 11.66 10.14
N LEU A 123 9.90 12.67 9.29
CA LEU A 123 9.04 12.55 8.11
C LEU A 123 9.60 11.56 7.08
N ILE A 124 10.90 11.61 6.78
CA ILE A 124 11.54 10.71 5.81
C ILE A 124 11.51 9.27 6.30
N ILE A 125 11.87 9.01 7.57
CA ILE A 125 11.81 7.65 8.15
C ILE A 125 10.36 7.14 8.12
N SER A 126 9.39 7.99 8.48
CA SER A 126 7.97 7.62 8.43
C SER A 126 7.52 7.29 7.02
N MET A 127 7.95 8.06 6.02
CA MET A 127 7.64 7.83 4.61
C MET A 127 8.28 6.53 4.10
N ALA A 128 9.53 6.23 4.47
CA ALA A 128 10.21 4.99 4.10
C ALA A 128 9.51 3.76 4.70
N LEU A 129 9.14 3.81 5.99
CA LEU A 129 8.38 2.75 6.64
C LEU A 129 7.01 2.57 5.99
N GLN A 130 6.32 3.67 5.67
CA GLN A 130 5.02 3.68 5.01
C GLN A 130 5.09 3.03 3.62
N ALA A 131 6.13 3.35 2.84
CA ALA A 131 6.40 2.77 1.53
C ALA A 131 6.78 1.29 1.60
N TYR A 132 7.48 0.86 2.66
CA TYR A 132 7.84 -0.55 2.85
C TYR A 132 6.63 -1.40 3.29
N PHE A 133 5.87 -0.93 4.29
CA PHE A 133 4.80 -1.73 4.91
C PHE A 133 3.44 -1.60 4.23
N TRP A 134 3.22 -0.60 3.37
CA TRP A 134 1.95 -0.33 2.67
C TRP A 134 0.69 -0.53 3.53
N PRO A 135 0.62 0.06 4.73
CA PRO A 135 -0.23 -0.39 5.83
C PRO A 135 -1.72 -0.09 5.65
N TRP A 136 -2.09 0.94 4.88
CA TRP A 136 -3.51 1.29 4.73
C TRP A 136 -4.24 0.24 3.91
N PHE A 137 -5.52 0.04 4.25
CA PHE A 137 -6.34 -0.92 3.53
C PHE A 137 -6.50 -0.56 2.05
N SER A 138 -6.75 0.71 1.74
CA SER A 138 -6.91 1.21 0.37
C SER A 138 -5.55 1.68 -0.18
N THR A 139 -5.28 1.38 -1.45
CA THR A 139 -4.04 1.80 -2.12
C THR A 139 -4.00 3.31 -2.29
N GLU A 140 -5.16 3.93 -2.55
CA GLU A 140 -5.34 5.37 -2.65
C GLU A 140 -4.92 6.07 -1.35
N ASN A 141 -5.32 5.53 -0.19
CA ASN A 141 -4.91 6.08 1.11
C ASN A 141 -3.40 5.97 1.35
N ASN A 142 -2.76 4.91 0.86
CA ASN A 142 -1.29 4.80 0.95
C ASN A 142 -0.60 5.86 0.10
N ILE A 143 -1.06 6.07 -1.14
CA ILE A 143 -0.51 7.11 -2.02
C ILE A 143 -0.75 8.49 -1.40
N LEU A 144 -1.96 8.77 -0.94
CA LEU A 144 -2.29 10.05 -0.29
C LEU A 144 -1.40 10.32 0.93
N ASP A 145 -1.20 9.35 1.82
CA ASP A 145 -0.36 9.54 3.01
C ASP A 145 1.11 9.80 2.64
N ILE A 146 1.63 9.13 1.59
CA ILE A 146 2.98 9.40 1.05
C ILE A 146 3.06 10.83 0.47
N MET A 147 2.06 11.25 -0.32
CA MET A 147 2.02 12.58 -0.90
C MET A 147 1.91 13.67 0.17
N LEU A 148 1.14 13.43 1.24
CA LEU A 148 1.04 14.34 2.39
C LEU A 148 2.37 14.45 3.14
N LEU A 149 3.05 13.32 3.38
CA LEU A 149 4.38 13.32 4.01
C LEU A 149 5.42 14.06 3.16
N LEU A 150 5.39 13.85 1.84
CA LEU A 150 6.24 14.57 0.90
C LEU A 150 5.95 16.08 0.90
N GLY A 151 4.68 16.46 0.85
CA GLY A 151 4.26 17.87 0.93
C GLY A 151 4.71 18.55 2.22
N LEU A 152 4.56 17.87 3.37
CA LEU A 152 5.07 18.35 4.66
C LEU A 152 6.60 18.52 4.64
N ALA A 153 7.33 17.57 4.06
CA ALA A 153 8.78 17.66 3.95
C ALA A 153 9.22 18.85 3.07
N ILE A 154 8.54 19.06 1.93
CA ILE A 154 8.79 20.23 1.06
C ILE A 154 8.52 21.53 1.81
N MET A 155 7.42 21.61 2.57
CA MET A 155 7.13 22.80 3.40
C MET A 155 8.20 23.04 4.47
N CYS A 156 8.72 21.99 5.11
CA CYS A 156 9.81 22.12 6.07
C CYS A 156 11.09 22.70 5.41
N VAL A 157 11.46 22.22 4.23
CA VAL A 157 12.62 22.73 3.48
C VAL A 157 12.39 24.17 2.98
N ALA A 158 11.21 24.47 2.46
CA ALA A 158 10.88 25.84 2.06
C ALA A 158 10.90 26.80 3.27
N GLY A 159 10.39 26.34 4.42
CA GLY A 159 10.39 27.09 5.67
C GLY A 159 11.77 27.38 6.21
N SER A 160 12.76 26.50 6.00
CA SER A 160 14.13 26.72 6.49
C SER A 160 14.81 27.94 5.87
N TYR A 161 14.40 28.36 4.68
CA TYR A 161 14.91 29.57 4.03
C TYR A 161 14.65 30.84 4.86
N PHE A 162 13.54 30.89 5.59
CA PHE A 162 13.15 32.05 6.40
C PHE A 162 13.83 32.10 7.77
N ILE A 163 14.64 31.09 8.12
CA ILE A 163 15.30 31.01 9.42
C ILE A 163 16.65 31.70 9.34
N GLY A 164 16.85 32.74 10.15
CA GLY A 164 18.14 33.43 10.28
C GLY A 164 19.26 32.46 10.67
N ARG A 165 20.46 32.64 10.10
CA ARG A 165 21.62 31.80 10.39
C ARG A 165 22.31 32.33 11.64
N SER A 166 22.41 31.50 12.67
CA SER A 166 23.19 31.77 13.88
C SER A 166 24.38 30.83 13.94
N ASP A 167 25.60 31.37 13.99
CA ASP A 167 26.84 30.58 13.94
C ASP A 167 27.21 29.95 15.30
N GLU A 168 26.40 30.16 16.35
CA GLU A 168 26.72 29.70 17.72
C GLU A 168 26.85 28.18 17.87
N ASN A 169 26.22 27.39 16.99
CA ASN A 169 26.14 25.93 17.08
C ASN A 169 26.49 25.19 15.77
N GLU A 170 27.42 25.72 14.97
CA GLU A 170 27.74 25.17 13.64
C GLU A 170 28.11 23.67 13.67
N ALA A 171 28.95 23.24 14.63
CA ALA A 171 29.36 21.84 14.76
C ALA A 171 28.20 20.90 15.12
N PHE A 172 27.30 21.34 16.01
CA PHE A 172 26.10 20.58 16.39
C PHE A 172 25.12 20.49 15.22
N PHE A 173 24.89 21.60 14.53
CA PHE A 173 24.07 21.63 13.32
C PHE A 173 24.63 20.70 12.23
N ALA A 174 25.94 20.76 11.96
CA ALA A 174 26.61 19.88 10.99
C ALA A 174 26.46 18.41 11.38
N ALA A 175 26.63 18.05 12.66
CA ALA A 175 26.44 16.69 13.14
C ALA A 175 24.99 16.21 12.95
N VAL A 176 23.99 17.03 13.29
CA VAL A 176 22.57 16.71 13.08
C VAL A 176 22.25 16.56 11.59
N LEU A 177 22.81 17.40 10.73
CA LEU A 177 22.63 17.34 9.29
C LEU A 177 23.24 16.05 8.70
N VAL A 178 24.48 15.72 9.07
CA VAL A 178 25.14 14.47 8.62
C VAL A 178 24.36 13.24 9.09
N LEU A 179 23.92 13.24 10.36
CA LEU A 179 23.08 12.17 10.90
C LEU A 179 21.75 12.04 10.14
N THR A 180 21.11 13.17 9.82
CA THR A 180 19.86 13.23 9.04
C THR A 180 20.03 12.63 7.65
N ILE A 181 21.10 13.01 6.94
CA ILE A 181 21.44 12.45 5.63
C ILE A 181 21.74 10.95 5.74
N PHE A 182 22.51 10.52 6.74
CA PHE A 182 22.83 9.12 6.92
C PHE A 182 21.57 8.28 7.20
N LEU A 183 20.72 8.70 8.14
CA LEU A 183 19.48 7.99 8.50
C LEU A 183 18.48 7.96 7.34
N SER A 184 18.34 9.05 6.60
CA SER A 184 17.46 9.09 5.42
C SER A 184 17.93 8.13 4.33
N VAL A 185 19.21 8.19 3.93
CA VAL A 185 19.77 7.27 2.94
C VAL A 185 19.64 5.82 3.41
N PHE A 186 20.02 5.54 4.67
CA PHE A 186 19.91 4.20 5.23
C PHE A 186 18.47 3.67 5.22
N SER A 187 17.48 4.50 5.58
CA SER A 187 16.07 4.10 5.59
C SER A 187 15.54 3.77 4.18
N VAL A 188 15.93 4.57 3.17
CA VAL A 188 15.53 4.34 1.78
C VAL A 188 16.21 3.09 1.23
N VAL A 189 17.53 2.95 1.44
CA VAL A 189 18.28 1.77 1.01
C VAL A 189 17.71 0.51 1.67
N LEU A 190 17.43 0.53 2.97
CA LEU A 190 16.82 -0.61 3.67
C LEU A 190 15.45 -0.96 3.08
N SER A 191 14.62 0.05 2.78
CA SER A 191 13.28 -0.17 2.21
C SER A 191 13.32 -0.85 0.83
N VAL A 192 14.38 -0.65 0.04
CA VAL A 192 14.53 -1.22 -1.30
C VAL A 192 15.32 -2.52 -1.29
N VAL A 193 16.41 -2.59 -0.52
CA VAL A 193 17.32 -3.74 -0.47
C VAL A 193 16.72 -4.89 0.32
N LEU A 194 16.00 -4.63 1.42
CA LEU A 194 15.43 -5.69 2.25
C LEU A 194 14.43 -6.57 1.48
N PRO A 195 13.46 -6.04 0.70
CA PRO A 195 12.60 -6.85 -0.15
C PRO A 195 13.38 -7.69 -1.17
N LEU A 196 14.45 -7.15 -1.75
CA LEU A 196 15.28 -7.84 -2.74
C LEU A 196 16.07 -9.00 -2.12
N LEU A 197 16.65 -8.79 -0.93
CA LEU A 197 17.34 -9.84 -0.17
C LEU A 197 16.38 -10.93 0.31
N VAL A 198 15.18 -10.52 0.75
CA VAL A 198 14.11 -11.46 1.12
C VAL A 198 13.64 -12.27 -0.09
N ALA A 199 13.52 -11.65 -1.26
CA ALA A 199 13.15 -12.33 -2.50
C ALA A 199 14.23 -13.31 -3.00
N SER A 200 15.52 -13.01 -2.78
CA SER A 200 16.62 -13.86 -3.23
C SER A 200 16.93 -15.03 -2.30
N HIS A 201 16.44 -15.02 -1.05
CA HIS A 201 16.77 -16.06 -0.07
C HIS A 201 16.05 -17.41 -0.36
N PRO A 202 16.76 -18.54 -0.49
CA PRO A 202 16.19 -19.81 -0.95
C PRO A 202 15.13 -20.37 0.02
N THR A 203 15.30 -20.22 1.33
CA THR A 203 14.32 -20.71 2.32
C THR A 203 12.99 -19.95 2.28
N LEU A 204 12.98 -18.72 1.76
CA LEU A 204 11.76 -17.93 1.60
C LEU A 204 11.01 -18.35 0.35
N LYS A 205 11.71 -18.77 -0.71
CA LYS A 205 11.10 -19.42 -1.87
C LYS A 205 10.29 -20.66 -1.47
N ASP A 206 10.80 -21.46 -0.52
CA ASP A 206 10.07 -22.60 0.05
C ASP A 206 8.84 -22.16 0.85
N ARG A 207 8.94 -21.07 1.63
CA ARG A 207 7.78 -20.50 2.34
C ARG A 207 6.73 -19.97 1.38
N HIS A 208 7.12 -19.29 0.30
CA HIS A 208 6.20 -18.82 -0.75
C HIS A 208 5.51 -20.01 -1.42
N HIS A 209 6.25 -21.07 -1.72
CA HIS A 209 5.68 -22.29 -2.29
C HIS A 209 4.66 -22.95 -1.34
N ARG A 210 4.96 -23.02 -0.03
CA ARG A 210 4.01 -23.51 1.00
C ARG A 210 2.78 -22.62 1.12
N ARG A 211 2.95 -21.28 1.09
CA ARG A 211 1.83 -20.32 1.12
C ARG A 211 0.93 -20.49 -0.11
N ASN A 212 1.50 -20.67 -1.30
CA ASN A 212 0.73 -20.89 -2.52
C ASN A 212 -0.04 -22.22 -2.48
N LYS A 213 0.57 -23.29 -1.93
CA LYS A 213 -0.14 -24.55 -1.69
C LYS A 213 -1.32 -24.39 -0.74
N LYS A 214 -1.13 -23.64 0.36
CA LYS A 214 -2.21 -23.36 1.31
C LYS A 214 -3.32 -22.53 0.65
N LEU A 215 -2.96 -21.49 -0.10
CA LEU A 215 -3.92 -20.66 -0.84
C LEU A 215 -4.75 -21.50 -1.82
N ALA A 216 -4.11 -22.41 -2.57
CA ALA A 216 -4.81 -23.30 -3.49
C ALA A 216 -5.79 -24.25 -2.77
N LEU A 217 -5.43 -24.73 -1.57
CA LEU A 217 -6.32 -25.54 -0.75
C LEU A 217 -7.51 -24.73 -0.23
N ASP A 218 -7.25 -23.55 0.33
CA ASP A 218 -8.28 -22.64 0.84
C ASP A 218 -9.25 -22.24 -0.28
N MET A 219 -8.76 -21.99 -1.50
CA MET A 219 -9.59 -21.71 -2.67
C MET A 219 -10.52 -22.87 -3.04
N LYS A 220 -10.05 -24.12 -2.98
CA LYS A 220 -10.90 -25.29 -3.26
C LYS A 220 -12.00 -25.46 -2.22
N ILE A 221 -11.66 -25.29 -0.95
CA ILE A 221 -12.61 -25.36 0.16
C ILE A 221 -13.66 -24.25 0.01
N LEU A 222 -13.21 -23.01 -0.23
CA LEU A 222 -14.10 -21.87 -0.42
C LEU A 222 -15.02 -22.07 -1.63
N GLY A 223 -14.47 -22.56 -2.75
CA GLY A 223 -15.24 -22.88 -3.95
C GLY A 223 -16.32 -23.94 -3.70
N TYR A 224 -16.01 -25.00 -2.95
CA TYR A 224 -16.98 -26.02 -2.55
C TYR A 224 -18.09 -25.45 -1.66
N CYS A 225 -17.74 -24.65 -0.66
CA CYS A 225 -18.72 -24.00 0.20
C CYS A 225 -19.63 -23.04 -0.58
N LEU A 226 -19.04 -22.19 -1.42
CA LEU A 226 -19.78 -21.23 -2.25
C LEU A 226 -20.68 -21.92 -3.28
N SER A 227 -20.25 -23.06 -3.83
CA SER A 227 -21.07 -23.87 -4.74
C SER A 227 -22.31 -24.46 -4.07
N ASN A 228 -22.26 -24.72 -2.76
CA ASN A 228 -23.38 -25.30 -2.01
C ASN A 228 -24.28 -24.24 -1.35
N THR A 229 -23.85 -22.98 -1.30
CA THR A 229 -24.64 -21.87 -0.74
C THR A 229 -25.71 -21.42 -1.74
N SER A 230 -26.92 -21.14 -1.25
CA SER A 230 -27.99 -20.62 -2.11
C SER A 230 -27.68 -19.20 -2.60
N ARG A 231 -28.05 -18.90 -3.86
CA ARG A 231 -27.78 -17.60 -4.50
C ARG A 231 -28.27 -16.41 -3.66
N LYS A 232 -29.50 -16.49 -3.13
CA LYS A 232 -30.10 -15.43 -2.30
C LYS A 232 -29.34 -15.20 -0.99
N ALA A 233 -28.87 -16.28 -0.34
CA ALA A 233 -28.07 -16.15 0.88
C ALA A 233 -26.71 -15.52 0.59
N LEU A 234 -26.07 -15.93 -0.51
CA LEU A 234 -24.79 -15.35 -0.93
C LEU A 234 -24.91 -13.86 -1.30
N GLU A 235 -25.98 -13.46 -1.99
CA GLU A 235 -26.25 -12.06 -2.31
C GLU A 235 -26.46 -11.22 -1.03
N ALA A 236 -27.15 -11.75 -0.02
CA ALA A 236 -27.32 -11.09 1.27
C ALA A 236 -26.00 -10.96 2.05
N ASP A 237 -25.19 -12.03 2.07
CA ASP A 237 -23.87 -12.03 2.70
C ASP A 237 -22.94 -11.02 2.01
N ILE A 238 -22.90 -11.01 0.67
CA ILE A 238 -22.14 -10.02 -0.10
C ILE A 238 -22.67 -8.62 0.17
N ALA A 239 -23.99 -8.40 0.24
CA ALA A 239 -24.57 -7.10 0.53
C ALA A 239 -24.11 -6.54 1.90
N ALA A 240 -23.90 -7.41 2.89
CA ALA A 240 -23.41 -7.05 4.23
C ALA A 240 -21.92 -6.63 4.26
N ILE A 241 -21.14 -6.94 3.22
CA ILE A 241 -19.72 -6.58 3.11
C ILE A 241 -19.54 -5.06 2.87
N PRO A 242 -18.51 -4.41 3.46
CA PRO A 242 -18.16 -3.02 3.16
C PRO A 242 -17.87 -2.76 1.67
N ALA A 243 -18.18 -1.55 1.18
CA ALA A 243 -17.98 -1.18 -0.24
C ALA A 243 -16.52 -1.33 -0.73
N SER A 244 -15.53 -1.02 0.11
CA SER A 244 -14.11 -1.20 -0.19
C SER A 244 -13.74 -2.67 -0.45
N ASP A 245 -14.33 -3.57 0.33
CA ASP A 245 -14.01 -5.00 0.32
C ASP A 245 -14.71 -5.66 -0.87
N LYS A 246 -15.91 -5.19 -1.23
CA LYS A 246 -16.61 -5.56 -2.47
C LYS A 246 -15.79 -5.25 -3.72
N SER A 247 -15.19 -4.05 -3.80
CA SER A 247 -14.34 -3.68 -4.94
C SER A 247 -13.12 -4.59 -5.07
N LYS A 248 -12.44 -4.89 -3.96
CA LYS A 248 -11.32 -5.85 -3.96
C LYS A 248 -11.74 -7.26 -4.33
N LEU A 249 -12.88 -7.71 -3.83
CA LEU A 249 -13.44 -9.02 -4.15
C LEU A 249 -13.72 -9.12 -5.65
N HIS A 250 -14.30 -8.07 -6.25
CA HIS A 250 -14.54 -7.99 -7.68
C HIS A 250 -13.24 -8.12 -8.49
N SER A 251 -12.23 -7.29 -8.20
CA SER A 251 -10.94 -7.37 -8.89
C SER A 251 -10.23 -8.71 -8.70
N THR A 252 -10.36 -9.33 -7.53
CA THR A 252 -9.80 -10.67 -7.27
C THR A 252 -10.50 -11.71 -8.12
N ILE A 253 -11.83 -11.70 -8.20
CA ILE A 253 -12.59 -12.62 -9.04
C ILE A 253 -12.23 -12.45 -10.51
N GLU A 254 -12.09 -11.22 -11.00
CA GLU A 254 -11.64 -10.95 -12.37
C GLU A 254 -10.24 -11.50 -12.64
N MET A 255 -9.27 -11.24 -11.75
CA MET A 255 -7.93 -11.81 -11.86
C MET A 255 -7.98 -13.34 -11.95
N LEU A 256 -8.76 -14.01 -11.09
CA LEU A 256 -8.88 -15.47 -11.12
C LEU A 256 -9.49 -15.99 -12.42
N LYS A 257 -10.52 -15.31 -12.94
CA LYS A 257 -11.13 -15.64 -14.23
C LYS A 257 -10.14 -15.54 -15.40
N LEU A 258 -9.17 -14.61 -15.32
CA LEU A 258 -8.24 -14.33 -16.41
C LEU A 258 -6.94 -15.11 -16.34
N GLU A 259 -6.42 -15.33 -15.13
CA GLU A 259 -5.07 -15.86 -14.91
C GLU A 259 -5.06 -17.31 -14.43
N VAL A 260 -6.12 -17.77 -13.75
CA VAL A 260 -6.13 -19.08 -13.07
C VAL A 260 -7.06 -20.08 -13.74
N VAL A 261 -8.25 -19.65 -14.18
CA VAL A 261 -9.25 -20.55 -14.77
C VAL A 261 -9.07 -20.65 -16.28
N GLU A 262 -8.92 -21.87 -16.78
CA GLU A 262 -8.91 -22.12 -18.22
C GLU A 262 -10.28 -21.78 -18.81
N ARG A 263 -10.30 -21.08 -19.95
CA ARG A 263 -11.52 -20.65 -20.65
C ARG A 263 -12.52 -21.80 -20.87
N SER A 264 -12.03 -22.95 -21.31
CA SER A 264 -12.85 -24.15 -21.58
C SER A 264 -13.55 -24.65 -20.32
N ALA A 265 -12.86 -24.63 -19.17
CA ALA A 265 -13.41 -25.02 -17.88
C ALA A 265 -14.40 -23.97 -17.35
N TYR A 266 -14.12 -22.67 -17.55
CA TYR A 266 -15.04 -21.59 -17.16
C TYR A 266 -16.38 -21.67 -17.91
N ILE A 267 -16.34 -21.92 -19.22
CA ILE A 267 -17.56 -22.06 -20.05
C ILE A 267 -18.38 -23.28 -19.61
N LYS A 268 -17.73 -24.44 -19.39
CA LYS A 268 -18.43 -25.64 -18.87
C LYS A 268 -19.03 -25.41 -17.48
N ALA A 269 -18.35 -24.66 -16.62
CA ALA A 269 -18.86 -24.32 -15.29
C ALA A 269 -20.04 -23.34 -15.37
N LEU A 270 -20.01 -22.38 -16.30
CA LEU A 270 -21.13 -21.50 -16.61
C LEU A 270 -22.34 -22.34 -17.05
N GLU A 271 -22.16 -23.22 -18.03
CA GLU A 271 -23.20 -24.14 -18.49
C GLU A 271 -23.72 -25.04 -17.37
N HIS A 272 -22.89 -25.45 -16.41
CA HIS A 272 -23.33 -26.25 -15.27
C HIS A 272 -24.14 -25.45 -14.23
N VAL A 273 -23.73 -24.22 -13.93
CA VAL A 273 -24.39 -23.34 -12.95
C VAL A 273 -25.72 -22.81 -13.47
N PHE A 274 -25.79 -22.52 -14.77
CA PHE A 274 -27.02 -22.05 -15.42
C PHE A 274 -27.84 -23.20 -16.02
N GLY A 275 -27.23 -24.34 -16.30
CA GLY A 275 -27.85 -25.53 -16.90
C GLY A 275 -28.29 -26.56 -15.85
N LYS A 276 -29.31 -26.18 -15.07
CA LYS A 276 -30.33 -27.07 -14.51
C LYS A 276 -31.37 -26.23 -13.75
N GLY A 277 -32.34 -25.68 -14.47
CA GLY A 277 -33.65 -25.34 -13.88
C GLY A 277 -34.11 -23.87 -13.84
N SER A 278 -33.57 -22.92 -14.60
CA SER A 278 -34.33 -21.72 -14.97
C SER A 278 -33.84 -21.14 -16.28
N ASP A 279 -34.79 -20.63 -17.06
CA ASP A 279 -34.70 -19.94 -18.35
C ASP A 279 -33.29 -19.58 -18.83
N THR A 280 -32.95 -20.07 -20.03
CA THR A 280 -31.80 -19.63 -20.81
C THR A 280 -31.91 -18.12 -21.06
N ILE A 281 -31.27 -17.32 -20.22
CA ILE A 281 -31.12 -15.88 -20.43
C ILE A 281 -30.23 -15.71 -21.68
N PRO A 282 -30.75 -15.13 -22.77
CA PRO A 282 -29.97 -14.87 -23.98
C PRO A 282 -28.79 -13.96 -23.66
N GLU A 283 -27.70 -14.09 -24.41
CA GLU A 283 -26.45 -13.31 -24.25
C GLU A 283 -26.69 -11.79 -24.12
N GLU A 284 -27.76 -11.27 -24.73
CA GLU A 284 -28.22 -9.87 -24.63
C GLU A 284 -28.73 -9.44 -23.25
N GLU A 285 -29.35 -10.34 -22.49
CA GLU A 285 -29.97 -10.04 -21.20
C GLU A 285 -28.93 -10.19 -20.06
N MET A 286 -27.93 -11.07 -20.21
CA MET A 286 -26.72 -11.06 -19.39
C MET A 286 -25.91 -9.75 -19.52
N LEU A 287 -25.86 -9.17 -20.73
CA LEU A 287 -25.23 -7.87 -20.99
C LEU A 287 -26.00 -6.70 -20.35
N LYS A 288 -27.32 -6.82 -20.27
CA LYS A 288 -28.23 -5.77 -19.76
C LYS A 288 -28.36 -5.76 -18.24
N GLU A 289 -28.43 -6.93 -17.61
CA GLU A 289 -28.76 -7.06 -16.19
C GLU A 289 -27.51 -7.11 -15.29
N PHE A 290 -26.42 -7.71 -15.77
CA PHE A 290 -25.19 -7.90 -14.96
C PHE A 290 -24.03 -7.00 -15.39
N GLY A 291 -24.18 -6.20 -16.46
CA GLY A 291 -23.11 -5.32 -16.95
C GLY A 291 -21.81 -6.06 -17.27
N ILE A 292 -21.87 -7.37 -17.52
CA ILE A 292 -20.72 -8.22 -17.87
C ILE A 292 -20.40 -7.99 -19.35
N GLY A 293 -20.08 -6.75 -19.69
CA GLY A 293 -19.26 -6.51 -20.85
C GLY A 293 -17.91 -7.12 -20.55
N MET A 294 -17.59 -8.27 -21.15
CA MET A 294 -16.22 -8.77 -21.32
C MET A 294 -15.35 -7.79 -22.16
N ARG A 295 -15.62 -6.47 -22.13
CA ARG A 295 -14.88 -5.43 -22.85
C ARG A 295 -13.42 -5.34 -22.42
N PHE A 296 -13.07 -5.78 -21.21
CA PHE A 296 -11.68 -5.78 -20.73
C PHE A 296 -10.95 -7.11 -20.87
N SER A 297 -11.63 -8.18 -21.29
CA SER A 297 -10.98 -9.48 -21.53
C SER A 297 -11.10 -9.89 -23.00
N LYS A 298 -10.16 -9.41 -23.81
CA LYS A 298 -9.93 -9.91 -25.19
C LYS A 298 -9.78 -11.43 -25.27
N ARG A 299 -9.52 -12.12 -24.16
CA ARG A 299 -9.25 -13.57 -24.11
C ARG A 299 -10.49 -14.46 -24.03
N LEU A 300 -11.65 -13.93 -23.61
CA LEU A 300 -12.84 -14.73 -23.28
C LEU A 300 -14.07 -14.45 -24.17
N SER A 301 -14.05 -13.40 -25.00
CA SER A 301 -15.11 -13.08 -25.98
C SER A 301 -15.22 -14.17 -27.05
N VAL A 302 -16.34 -14.92 -27.07
CA VAL A 302 -16.61 -16.01 -28.05
C VAL A 302 -16.79 -15.45 -29.47
N LYS A 303 -17.39 -14.27 -29.58
CA LYS A 303 -17.79 -13.65 -30.87
C LYS A 303 -16.62 -13.15 -31.71
N GLU A 304 -15.58 -12.62 -31.07
CA GLU A 304 -14.41 -12.09 -31.79
C GLU A 304 -13.34 -13.15 -32.08
N THR A 305 -13.28 -14.24 -31.31
CA THR A 305 -12.32 -15.34 -31.61
C THR A 305 -12.77 -16.17 -32.80
N ALA A 306 -14.08 -16.46 -32.95
CA ALA A 306 -14.61 -17.13 -34.14
C ALA A 306 -14.36 -16.32 -35.41
N LEU A 307 -14.56 -14.99 -35.35
CA LEU A 307 -14.25 -14.08 -36.45
C LEU A 307 -12.74 -14.07 -36.77
N SER A 308 -11.87 -14.16 -35.75
CA SER A 308 -10.42 -14.23 -35.95
C SER A 308 -9.94 -15.58 -36.47
N GLU A 309 -10.56 -16.70 -36.05
CA GLU A 309 -10.20 -18.04 -36.52
C GLU A 309 -10.67 -18.26 -37.96
N GLU A 310 -11.86 -17.78 -38.34
CA GLU A 310 -12.32 -17.79 -39.74
C GLU A 310 -11.47 -16.88 -40.64
N LEU A 311 -11.05 -15.71 -40.13
CA LEU A 311 -10.17 -14.80 -40.87
C LEU A 311 -8.76 -15.38 -41.04
N VAL A 312 -8.22 -16.05 -40.02
CA VAL A 312 -6.92 -16.73 -40.09
C VAL A 312 -6.99 -17.96 -40.99
N ALA A 313 -8.06 -18.77 -40.91
CA ALA A 313 -8.25 -19.93 -41.78
C ALA A 313 -8.37 -19.52 -43.26
N SER A 314 -9.13 -18.48 -43.57
CA SER A 314 -9.27 -17.94 -44.94
C SER A 314 -7.95 -17.33 -45.47
N THR A 315 -7.18 -16.64 -44.62
CA THR A 315 -5.87 -16.10 -44.98
C THR A 315 -4.86 -17.21 -45.27
N ILE A 316 -4.85 -18.28 -44.47
CA ILE A 316 -3.99 -19.44 -44.70
C ILE A 316 -4.39 -20.19 -45.98
N GLN A 317 -5.69 -20.35 -46.25
CA GLN A 317 -6.16 -20.95 -47.50
C GLN A 317 -5.75 -20.14 -48.73
N ASN A 318 -5.89 -18.81 -48.68
CA ASN A 318 -5.46 -17.92 -49.77
C ASN A 318 -3.94 -18.02 -50.01
N PHE A 319 -3.13 -18.06 -48.95
CA PHE A 319 -1.68 -18.21 -49.06
C PHE A 319 -1.24 -19.56 -49.64
N ILE A 320 -1.94 -20.65 -49.29
CA ILE A 320 -1.70 -21.99 -49.86
C ILE A 320 -2.08 -22.02 -51.35
N GLN A 321 -3.16 -21.34 -51.73
CA GLN A 321 -3.65 -21.29 -53.10
C GLN A 321 -2.72 -20.46 -54.00
N GLU A 322 -2.18 -19.36 -53.49
CA GLU A 322 -1.21 -18.49 -54.16
C GLU A 322 0.17 -19.16 -54.34
N ARG A 323 0.59 -20.01 -53.39
CA ARG A 323 1.78 -20.87 -53.55
C ARG A 323 1.59 -21.99 -54.57
N ARG A 324 0.39 -22.56 -54.68
CA ARG A 324 0.08 -23.61 -55.67
C ARG A 324 0.06 -23.07 -57.09
N SER A 325 -0.44 -21.86 -57.32
CA SER A 325 -0.43 -21.22 -58.64
C SER A 325 0.97 -20.81 -59.07
N SER A 326 1.84 -20.39 -58.14
CA SER A 326 3.24 -20.05 -58.44
C SER A 326 4.15 -21.26 -58.67
N LEU A 327 3.84 -22.43 -58.09
CA LEU A 327 4.54 -23.70 -58.38
C LEU A 327 4.09 -24.38 -59.69
N ALA A 328 2.96 -23.98 -60.27
CA ALA A 328 2.49 -24.49 -61.57
C ALA A 328 3.15 -23.79 -62.78
N VAL A 329 3.98 -22.77 -62.54
CA VAL A 329 4.66 -21.97 -63.57
C VAL A 329 6.19 -22.05 -63.37
N CYS A 330 6.74 -23.26 -63.50
CA CYS A 330 8.18 -23.42 -63.75
C CYS A 330 8.37 -24.17 -65.08
N PRO A 331 8.92 -23.52 -66.13
CA PRO A 331 9.28 -24.19 -67.38
C PRO A 331 10.52 -25.08 -67.19
N ASP A 332 10.50 -26.22 -67.88
CA ASP A 332 11.54 -27.26 -67.90
C ASP A 332 12.93 -26.70 -68.28
N PRO A 333 14.02 -26.98 -67.52
CA PRO A 333 15.36 -26.49 -67.88
C PRO A 333 15.96 -27.28 -69.05
N GLN A 334 16.29 -26.56 -70.14
CA GLN A 334 16.99 -27.07 -71.32
C GLN A 334 18.36 -27.71 -70.97
N ARG A 335 18.58 -28.92 -71.49
CA ARG A 335 19.88 -29.64 -71.47
C ARG A 335 20.90 -28.99 -72.42
N PRO A 336 22.18 -28.85 -72.04
CA PRO A 336 23.27 -28.61 -72.97
C PRO A 336 24.06 -29.90 -73.29
N GLY A 337 24.34 -30.12 -74.58
CA GLY A 337 25.55 -30.82 -75.03
C GLY A 337 25.34 -32.07 -75.90
N THR A 338 25.57 -31.91 -77.20
CA THR A 338 26.30 -32.91 -78.03
C THR A 338 26.96 -32.21 -79.23
N ARG A 339 28.30 -32.14 -79.19
CA ARG A 339 29.16 -32.17 -80.39
C ARG A 339 28.98 -33.53 -81.05
N ARG A 340 28.82 -33.58 -82.38
CA ARG A 340 29.20 -34.73 -83.20
C ARG A 340 30.02 -34.25 -84.38
N SER A 341 31.14 -34.91 -84.56
CA SER A 341 32.06 -34.89 -85.68
C SER A 341 31.43 -35.38 -86.97
N SER A 342 31.73 -34.70 -88.08
CA SER A 342 32.11 -35.27 -89.38
C SER A 342 32.53 -34.13 -90.29
#